data_AF-A0A8J7F1M3-F1
#
_entry.id   AF-A0A8J7F1M3-F1
#
_cell.length_a   1.000
_cell.length_b   1.000
_cell.length_c   1.000
_cell.angle_alpha   90.00
_cell.angle_beta   90.00
_cell.angle_gamma   90.00
#
_symmetry.space_group_name_H-M   'P 1'
#
loop_
_entity.id
_entity.type
_entity.pdbx_description
1 polymer ?
#
loop_
_entity_poly.entity_id
_entity_poly.type
_entity_poly.pdbx_seq_one_letter_code
_entity_poly.pdbx_strand_id
1 'polypeptide(L)'
;MNLSFKDTKFIVEALKELINRYNERLEEIEDNDEFDDEASELSNDTLFLESLLTDLENNLNKNKTYSLSVSSNNFSHKQGTKSVDMLFNLVVQLSINERLLLVEAISESIRNDNRLKAS
;
A
#
# COMPACT_ATOMS: atom_id res chain seq x y z
N MET A 1 6.13 -8.85 -14.26
CA MET A 1 7.19 -8.25 -13.43
C MET A 1 6.73 -8.38 -11.98
N ASN A 2 7.50 -9.00 -11.09
CA ASN A 2 7.12 -9.09 -9.67
C ASN A 2 7.65 -7.82 -8.97
N LEU A 3 6.80 -6.79 -8.87
CA LEU A 3 7.12 -5.57 -8.14
C LEU A 3 7.07 -5.83 -6.62
N SER A 4 8.00 -5.26 -5.86
CA SER A 4 7.94 -5.37 -4.40
C SER A 4 6.79 -4.53 -3.84
N PHE A 5 6.33 -4.84 -2.62
CA PHE A 5 5.30 -4.05 -1.94
C PHE A 5 5.63 -2.55 -1.90
N LYS A 6 6.91 -2.21 -1.64
CA LYS A 6 7.39 -0.83 -1.58
C LYS A 6 7.34 -0.17 -2.95
N ASP A 7 7.76 -0.88 -4.00
CA ASP A 7 7.72 -0.36 -5.37
C ASP A 7 6.28 -0.12 -5.81
N THR A 8 5.38 -1.07 -5.53
CA THR A 8 3.94 -0.93 -5.84
C THR A 8 3.32 0.25 -5.09
N LYS A 9 3.64 0.46 -3.80
CA LYS A 9 3.15 1.61 -3.02
C LYS A 9 3.63 2.94 -3.60
N PHE A 10 4.92 3.02 -3.96
CA PHE A 10 5.48 4.21 -4.60
C PHE A 10 4.80 4.51 -5.95
N ILE A 11 4.58 3.48 -6.78
CA ILE A 11 3.88 3.63 -8.06
C ILE A 11 2.44 4.13 -7.84
N VAL A 12 1.72 3.57 -6.86
CA VAL A 12 0.36 4.02 -6.50
C VAL A 12 0.34 5.51 -6.12
N GLU A 13 1.27 5.97 -5.29
CA GLU A 13 1.37 7.38 -4.91
C GLU A 13 1.68 8.26 -6.13
N ALA A 14 2.63 7.87 -6.98
CA ALA A 14 2.97 8.61 -8.19
C ALA A 14 1.81 8.68 -9.19
N LEU A 15 1.03 7.61 -9.33
CA LEU A 15 -0.16 7.59 -10.19
C LEU A 15 -1.23 8.54 -9.68
N LYS A 16 -1.48 8.62 -8.37
CA LYS A 16 -2.44 9.57 -7.79
C LYS A 16 -2.06 11.01 -8.08
N GLU A 17 -0.79 11.36 -7.92
CA GLU A 17 -0.27 12.70 -8.23
C GLU A 17 -0.33 13.02 -9.73
N LEU A 18 -0.20 12.01 -10.61
CA LEU A 18 -0.34 12.21 -12.04
C LEU A 18 -1.80 12.43 -12.44
N ILE A 19 -2.71 11.58 -11.96
CA ILE A 19 -4.16 11.70 -12.19
C ILE A 19 -4.66 13.06 -11.70
N ASN A 20 -4.23 13.51 -10.52
CA ASN A 20 -4.64 14.82 -10.01
C ASN A 20 -4.21 15.97 -10.94
N ARG A 21 -2.97 15.93 -11.46
CA ARG A 21 -2.50 16.94 -12.43
C ARG A 21 -3.24 16.88 -13.77
N TYR A 22 -3.63 15.68 -14.21
CA TYR A 22 -4.41 15.52 -15.45
C TYR A 22 -5.81 16.08 -15.27
N ASN A 23 -6.45 15.84 -14.12
CA ASN A 23 -7.74 16.44 -13.79
C ASN A 23 -7.66 17.96 -13.68
N GLU A 24 -6.63 18.51 -13.01
CA GLU A 24 -6.40 19.96 -12.95
C GLU A 24 -6.27 20.57 -14.35
N ARG A 25 -5.53 19.90 -15.25
CA ARG A 25 -5.39 20.35 -16.64
C ARG A 25 -6.69 20.23 -17.43
N LEU A 26 -7.46 19.14 -17.25
CA LEU A 26 -8.77 18.98 -17.87
C LEU A 26 -9.73 20.10 -17.48
N GLU A 27 -9.79 20.46 -16.19
CA GLU A 27 -10.61 21.58 -15.72
C GLU A 27 -10.26 22.92 -16.39
N GLU A 28 -9.01 23.10 -16.83
CA GLU A 28 -8.58 24.31 -17.56
C GLU A 28 -8.98 24.31 -19.04
N ILE A 29 -9.12 23.13 -19.67
CA ILE A 29 -9.19 23.00 -21.13
C ILE A 29 -10.47 22.34 -21.66
N GLU A 30 -11.29 21.71 -20.82
CA GLU A 30 -12.47 20.92 -21.23
C GLU A 30 -13.51 21.76 -22.00
N ASP A 31 -13.66 23.05 -21.65
CA ASP A 31 -14.60 23.96 -22.31
C ASP A 31 -13.96 24.77 -23.46
N ASN A 32 -12.72 24.48 -23.83
CA ASN A 32 -11.99 25.22 -24.85
C ASN A 32 -11.86 24.40 -26.13
N ASP A 33 -12.64 24.79 -27.16
CA ASP A 33 -12.64 24.17 -28.48
C ASP A 33 -11.24 24.08 -29.15
N GLU A 34 -10.28 24.94 -28.77
CA GLU A 34 -8.89 24.89 -29.26
C GLU A 34 -8.12 23.67 -28.74
N PHE A 35 -8.54 23.11 -27.61
CA PHE A 35 -7.88 22.01 -26.91
C PHE A 35 -8.73 20.74 -26.85
N ASP A 36 -9.79 20.62 -27.66
CA ASP A 36 -10.70 19.44 -27.66
C ASP A 36 -9.95 18.12 -27.87
N ASP A 37 -8.97 18.09 -28.78
CA ASP A 37 -8.11 16.93 -29.01
C ASP A 37 -7.27 16.58 -27.76
N GLU A 38 -6.65 17.58 -27.11
CA GLU A 38 -5.86 17.41 -25.88
C GLU A 38 -6.74 16.94 -24.73
N ALA A 39 -7.93 17.53 -24.56
CA ALA A 39 -8.89 17.17 -23.53
C ALA A 39 -9.36 15.72 -23.69
N SER A 40 -9.65 15.30 -24.92
CA SER A 40 -10.06 13.94 -25.26
C SER A 40 -8.96 12.91 -24.97
N GLU A 41 -7.72 13.19 -25.37
CA GLU A 41 -6.56 12.34 -25.08
C GLU A 41 -6.32 12.23 -23.57
N LEU A 42 -6.32 13.36 -22.88
CA LEU A 42 -6.04 13.44 -21.45
C LEU A 42 -7.13 12.76 -20.61
N SER A 43 -8.39 12.86 -21.04
CA SER A 43 -9.51 12.14 -20.42
C SER A 43 -9.37 10.62 -20.56
N ASN A 44 -8.99 10.15 -21.75
CA ASN A 44 -8.74 8.72 -21.97
C ASN A 44 -7.56 8.20 -21.14
N ASP A 45 -6.46 8.93 -21.13
CA ASP A 45 -5.30 8.59 -20.29
C ASP A 45 -5.68 8.54 -18.81
N THR A 46 -6.46 9.52 -18.34
CA THR A 46 -6.95 9.55 -16.95
C THR A 46 -7.76 8.30 -16.60
N LEU A 47 -8.71 7.90 -17.45
CA LEU A 47 -9.49 6.67 -17.31
C LEU A 47 -8.61 5.42 -17.24
N PHE A 48 -7.59 5.33 -18.10
CA PHE A 48 -6.63 4.23 -18.06
C PHE A 48 -5.84 4.21 -16.75
N LEU A 49 -5.35 5.37 -16.30
CA LEU A 49 -4.58 5.49 -15.06
C LEU A 49 -5.41 5.15 -13.82
N GLU A 50 -6.70 5.53 -13.78
CA GLU A 50 -7.62 5.16 -12.70
C GLU A 50 -7.87 3.65 -12.65
N SER A 51 -8.04 3.01 -13.82
CA SER A 51 -8.18 1.55 -13.90
C SER A 51 -6.91 0.86 -13.42
N LEU A 52 -5.73 1.32 -13.85
CA LEU A 52 -4.44 0.78 -13.43
C LEU A 52 -4.22 0.97 -11.92
N LEU A 53 -4.57 2.14 -11.39
CA LEU A 53 -4.50 2.45 -9.97
C LEU A 53 -5.36 1.48 -9.17
N THR A 54 -6.60 1.27 -9.58
CA THR A 54 -7.55 0.34 -8.95
C THR A 54 -6.98 -1.08 -8.93
N ASP A 55 -6.40 -1.56 -10.03
CA ASP A 55 -5.78 -2.88 -10.10
C ASP A 55 -4.56 -3.01 -9.18
N LEU A 56 -3.72 -1.99 -9.11
CA LEU A 56 -2.55 -1.97 -8.23
C LEU A 56 -2.97 -1.93 -6.76
N GLU A 57 -3.95 -1.11 -6.39
CA GLU A 57 -4.49 -1.05 -5.03
C GLU A 57 -5.16 -2.37 -4.63
N ASN A 58 -5.90 -3.01 -5.54
CA ASN A 58 -6.48 -4.33 -5.31
C ASN A 58 -5.41 -5.40 -5.08
N ASN A 59 -4.31 -5.37 -5.83
CA ASN A 59 -3.17 -6.25 -5.60
C ASN A 59 -2.48 -5.96 -4.26
N LEU A 60 -2.33 -4.70 -3.88
CA LEU A 60 -1.79 -4.27 -2.58
C LEU A 60 -2.68 -4.75 -1.42
N ASN A 61 -4.00 -4.65 -1.58
CA ASN A 61 -4.97 -5.08 -0.59
C ASN A 61 -5.05 -6.60 -0.47
N LYS A 62 -4.92 -7.36 -1.58
CA LYS A 62 -4.76 -8.83 -1.53
C LYS A 62 -3.49 -9.26 -0.78
N ASN A 63 -2.41 -8.48 -0.87
CA ASN A 63 -1.21 -8.67 -0.04
C ASN A 63 -1.39 -8.17 1.41
N LYS A 64 -2.41 -7.37 1.71
CA LYS A 64 -2.85 -7.09 3.10
C LYS A 64 -3.69 -8.23 3.67
N THR A 65 -4.37 -8.99 2.82
CA THR A 65 -5.11 -10.21 3.20
C THR A 65 -4.21 -11.43 3.38
N TYR A 66 -2.89 -11.26 3.54
CA TYR A 66 -2.18 -12.14 4.46
C TYR A 66 -2.65 -11.80 5.86
N SER A 67 -3.83 -12.34 6.19
CA SER A 67 -4.22 -12.51 7.58
C SER A 67 -3.01 -13.13 8.26
N LEU A 68 -2.47 -12.46 9.27
CA LEU A 68 -1.75 -13.13 10.35
C LEU A 68 -2.75 -14.08 11.03
N SER A 69 -3.24 -15.08 10.30
CA SER A 69 -3.71 -16.32 10.86
C SER A 69 -2.46 -17.04 11.34
N VAL A 70 -1.84 -16.45 12.38
CA VAL A 70 -1.23 -17.25 13.43
C VAL A 70 -2.28 -18.29 13.73
N SER A 71 -2.00 -19.52 13.33
CA SER A 71 -2.86 -20.66 13.59
C SER A 71 -3.00 -20.73 15.12
N SER A 72 -4.07 -20.11 15.64
CA SER A 72 -4.35 -20.01 17.07
C SER A 72 -4.66 -21.36 17.72
N ASN A 73 -4.51 -22.47 16.98
CA ASN A 73 -4.94 -23.79 17.38
C ASN A 73 -3.99 -24.54 18.32
N ASN A 74 -3.02 -23.90 18.98
CA ASN A 74 -2.20 -24.56 20.00
C ASN A 74 -1.89 -23.70 21.24
N PHE A 75 -2.71 -22.71 21.59
CA PHE A 75 -2.56 -21.98 22.85
C PHE A 75 -3.28 -22.67 24.01
N SER A 76 -2.80 -23.88 24.33
CA SER A 76 -2.95 -24.43 25.67
C SER A 76 -1.94 -23.77 26.60
N HIS A 77 -2.49 -23.07 27.58
CA HIS A 77 -1.90 -22.46 28.77
C HIS A 77 -0.52 -23.02 29.19
N LYS A 78 0.48 -22.14 29.31
CA LYS A 78 1.41 -22.09 30.46
C LYS A 78 2.23 -20.80 30.38
N GLN A 79 2.07 -19.98 31.42
CA GLN A 79 3.01 -18.90 31.72
C GLN A 79 4.42 -19.47 31.84
N GLY A 80 5.38 -18.81 31.21
CA GLY A 80 6.78 -19.20 31.23
C GLY A 80 7.48 -18.68 29.99
N THR A 81 8.09 -17.50 30.12
CA THR A 81 9.25 -17.04 29.33
C THR A 81 9.34 -17.59 27.90
N LYS A 82 8.43 -17.18 27.01
CA LYS A 82 8.54 -17.52 25.58
C LYS A 82 9.36 -16.44 24.89
N SER A 83 10.66 -16.74 24.95
CA SER A 83 11.85 -16.08 24.43
C SER A 83 11.63 -15.40 23.09
N VAL A 84 12.41 -14.33 22.85
CA VAL A 84 12.62 -13.69 21.55
C VAL A 84 12.78 -14.72 20.42
N ASP A 85 13.31 -15.91 20.71
CA ASP A 85 13.42 -17.05 19.78
C ASP A 85 12.08 -17.48 19.19
N MET A 86 10.97 -17.39 19.95
CA MET A 86 9.64 -17.71 19.45
C MET A 86 9.16 -16.67 18.44
N LEU A 87 9.39 -15.39 18.71
CA LEU A 87 9.12 -14.30 17.77
C LEU A 87 9.98 -14.44 16.52
N PHE A 88 11.26 -14.77 16.70
CA PHE A 88 12.18 -15.01 15.60
C PHE A 88 11.70 -16.15 14.71
N ASN A 89 11.30 -17.29 15.29
CA ASN A 89 10.77 -18.42 14.53
C ASN A 89 9.46 -18.09 13.80
N LEU A 90 8.56 -17.30 14.42
CA LEU A 90 7.35 -16.81 13.76
C LEU A 90 7.70 -15.94 12.55
N VAL A 91 8.63 -14.99 12.70
CA VAL A 91 9.07 -14.11 11.60
C VAL A 91 9.75 -14.90 10.49
N VAL A 92 10.55 -15.93 10.82
CA VAL A 92 11.21 -16.78 9.82
C VAL A 92 10.20 -17.61 9.01
N GLN A 93 9.04 -17.93 9.56
CA GLN A 93 7.98 -18.67 8.84
C GLN A 93 7.16 -17.78 7.90
N LEU A 94 7.24 -16.45 8.03
CA LEU A 94 6.56 -15.51 7.15
C LEU A 94 7.22 -15.45 5.77
N SER A 95 6.40 -15.31 4.74
CA SER A 95 6.81 -14.93 3.38
C SER A 95 7.46 -13.55 3.36
N ILE A 96 8.19 -13.23 2.29
CA ILE A 96 8.86 -11.93 2.17
C ILE A 96 7.87 -10.76 2.24
N ASN A 97 6.68 -10.90 1.66
CA ASN A 97 5.65 -9.86 1.67
C ASN A 97 5.10 -9.62 3.08
N GLU A 98 4.83 -10.69 3.83
CA GLU A 98 4.37 -10.61 5.22
C GLU A 98 5.44 -9.99 6.15
N ARG A 99 6.72 -10.32 5.93
CA ARG A 99 7.81 -9.68 6.67
C ARG A 99 7.91 -8.19 6.39
N LEU A 100 7.76 -7.78 5.13
CA LEU A 100 7.76 -6.36 4.75
C LEU A 100 6.58 -5.61 5.38
N LEU A 101 5.40 -6.22 5.41
CA LEU A 101 4.22 -5.65 6.06
C LEU A 101 4.43 -5.50 7.57
N LEU A 102 5.04 -6.51 8.22
CA LEU A 102 5.39 -6.44 9.64
C LEU A 102 6.38 -5.32 9.94
N VAL A 103 7.40 -5.12 9.09
CA VAL A 103 8.36 -4.01 9.24
C VAL A 103 7.66 -2.65 9.12
N GLU A 104 6.73 -2.48 8.18
CA GLU A 104 5.95 -1.25 8.04
C GLU A 104 5.10 -0.98 9.30
N ALA A 105 4.37 -1.99 9.78
CA ALA A 105 3.54 -1.87 10.98
C ALA A 105 4.35 -1.51 12.23
N ILE A 106 5.52 -2.13 12.43
CA ILE A 106 6.45 -1.79 13.52
C ILE A 106 6.94 -0.35 13.36
N SER A 107 7.32 0.04 12.15
CA SER A 107 7.82 1.39 11.86
C SER A 107 6.76 2.47 12.09
N GLU A 108 5.49 2.18 11.80
CA GLU A 108 4.36 3.07 12.04
C GLU A 108 4.04 3.18 13.55
N SER A 109 4.07 2.05 14.27
CA SER A 109 3.90 2.03 15.73
C SER A 109 4.94 2.89 16.45
N ILE A 110 6.23 2.76 16.08
CA ILE A 110 7.30 3.58 16.67
C ILE A 110 7.08 5.07 16.39
N ARG A 111 6.65 5.42 15.17
CA ARG A 111 6.34 6.81 14.81
C ARG A 111 5.19 7.36 15.66
N ASN A 112 4.13 6.58 15.88
CA ASN A 112 2.99 7.01 16.69
C ASN A 112 3.36 7.20 18.17
N ASP A 113 4.14 6.29 18.75
CA ASP A 113 4.63 6.44 20.13
C ASP A 113 5.47 7.71 20.32
N ASN A 114 6.30 8.05 19.34
CA ASN A 114 7.10 9.28 19.40
C ASN A 114 6.25 10.54 19.26
N ARG A 115 5.16 10.52 18.49
CA ARG A 115 4.21 11.64 18.41
C ARG A 115 3.47 11.84 19.73
N LEU A 116 3.05 10.76 20.40
CA LEU A 116 2.37 10.81 21.69
C LEU A 116 3.27 11.37 22.81
N LYS A 117 4.58 11.09 22.77
CA LYS A 117 5.55 11.61 23.75
C LYS A 117 5.93 13.07 23.56
N ALA A 118 5.62 13.66 22.40
CA ALA A 118 5.95 15.04 22.06
C ALA A 118 4.77 16.02 22.29
N SER A 119 3.61 15.52 22.71
CA SER A 119 2.41 16.29 23.07
C SER A 119 2.26 16.42 24.59
#